data_AF-I4B268-F1
#
_entry.id   AF-I4B268-F1
#
_cell.length_a   1.000
_cell.length_b   1.000
_cell.length_c   1.000
_cell.angle_alpha   90.00
_cell.angle_beta   90.00
_cell.angle_gamma   90.00
#
_symmetry.space_group_name_H-M   'P 1'
#
loop_
_entity.id
_entity.type
_entity.pdbx_description
1 polymer ?
#
loop_
_entity_poly.entity_id
_entity_poly.type
_entity_poly.pdbx_seq_one_letter_code
_entity_poly.pdbx_strand_id
1 'polypeptide(L)'
;MSTTADKVTKEKETVAVAVRAEGRTIIVELYDGRTVSFPADRYKILHKAKDHELKAVTLRAGGTALRWENLDEDLTVEGIVAGRFQL
;
A
#
# COMPACT_ATOMS: atom_id res chain seq x y z
N MET A 1 -7.83 11.97 -25.48
CA MET A 1 -9.05 11.42 -24.85
C MET A 1 -8.74 9.97 -24.50
N SER A 2 -8.40 9.68 -23.23
CA SER A 2 -8.08 8.30 -22.81
C SER A 2 -9.36 7.64 -22.33
N THR A 3 -9.65 6.51 -22.95
CA THR A 3 -10.91 5.78 -22.93
C THR A 3 -11.09 5.09 -21.59
N THR A 4 -12.32 5.06 -21.09
CA THR A 4 -12.78 4.38 -19.85
C THR A 4 -12.24 2.95 -19.66
N ALA A 5 -11.83 2.28 -20.74
CA ALA A 5 -11.21 0.96 -20.71
C ALA A 5 -9.81 0.94 -20.06
N ASP A 6 -8.95 1.95 -20.30
CA ASP A 6 -7.59 2.02 -19.72
C ASP A 6 -7.62 2.20 -18.20
N LYS A 7 -8.67 2.84 -17.69
CA LYS A 7 -8.85 3.09 -16.27
C LYS A 7 -9.19 1.80 -15.52
N VAL A 8 -10.03 0.95 -16.11
CA VAL A 8 -10.46 -0.32 -15.51
C VAL A 8 -9.33 -1.36 -15.47
N THR A 9 -8.48 -1.42 -16.50
CA THR A 9 -7.28 -2.28 -16.47
C THR A 9 -6.25 -1.79 -15.45
N LYS A 10 -6.00 -0.48 -15.39
CA LYS A 10 -5.06 0.09 -14.42
C LYS A 10 -5.51 -0.11 -12.97
N GLU A 11 -6.81 -0.01 -12.69
CA GLU A 11 -7.37 -0.26 -11.36
C GLU A 11 -7.14 -1.71 -10.91
N LYS A 12 -7.23 -2.70 -11.82
CA LYS A 12 -6.94 -4.12 -11.51
C LYS A 12 -5.45 -4.39 -11.28
N GLU A 13 -4.57 -3.70 -11.99
CA GLU A 13 -3.11 -3.82 -11.82
C GLU A 13 -2.62 -3.25 -10.48
N THR A 14 -3.42 -2.44 -9.80
CA THR A 14 -3.14 -1.87 -8.48
C THR A 14 -3.94 -2.53 -7.34
N VAL A 15 -4.36 -3.78 -7.52
CA VAL A 15 -4.95 -4.57 -6.45
C VAL A 15 -3.86 -5.35 -5.73
N ALA A 16 -3.74 -5.17 -4.43
CA ALA A 16 -2.89 -5.98 -3.57
C ALA A 16 -3.62 -7.26 -3.14
N VAL A 17 -2.89 -8.38 -3.16
CA VAL A 17 -3.34 -9.69 -2.69
C VAL A 17 -2.74 -10.07 -1.35
N ALA A 18 -1.56 -9.54 -1.04
CA ALA A 18 -0.92 -9.73 0.26
C ALA A 18 -0.17 -8.47 0.69
N VAL A 19 -0.04 -8.30 2.00
CA VAL A 19 0.77 -7.25 2.61
C VAL A 19 1.44 -7.80 3.85
N ARG A 20 2.70 -7.40 4.06
CA ARG A 20 3.45 -7.70 5.28
C ARG A 20 4.44 -6.61 5.59
N ALA A 21 4.84 -6.53 6.84
CA ALA A 21 5.92 -5.66 7.29
C ALA A 21 7.14 -6.49 7.73
N GLU A 22 8.30 -6.17 7.20
CA GLU A 22 9.60 -6.73 7.57
C GLU A 22 10.50 -5.61 8.11
N GLY A 23 10.64 -5.54 9.43
CA GLY A 23 11.26 -4.41 10.12
C GLY A 23 10.51 -3.10 9.82
N ARG A 24 11.21 -2.14 9.20
CA ARG A 24 10.63 -0.86 8.75
C ARG A 24 10.22 -0.85 7.28
N THR A 25 10.25 -2.00 6.59
CA THR A 25 9.85 -2.09 5.19
C THR A 25 8.46 -2.69 5.07
N ILE A 26 7.57 -2.02 4.38
CA ILE A 26 6.25 -2.54 4.01
C ILE A 26 6.37 -3.16 2.62
N ILE A 27 5.90 -4.40 2.49
CA ILE A 27 5.96 -5.18 1.27
C ILE A 27 4.53 -5.51 0.85
N VAL A 28 4.18 -5.13 -0.37
CA VAL A 28 2.86 -5.30 -0.97
C VAL A 28 2.99 -6.19 -2.19
N GLU A 29 2.25 -7.28 -2.21
CA GLU A 29 2.15 -8.17 -3.37
C GLU A 29 0.89 -7.80 -4.16
N LEU A 30 1.05 -7.53 -5.45
CA LEU A 30 -0.02 -7.16 -6.36
C LEU A 30 -0.59 -8.40 -7.05
N TYR A 31 -1.84 -8.30 -7.49
CA TYR A 31 -2.59 -9.37 -8.15
C TYR A 31 -1.90 -9.88 -9.43
N ASP A 32 -1.14 -9.02 -10.10
CA ASP A 32 -0.38 -9.37 -11.31
C ASP A 32 0.99 -10.03 -11.02
N GLY A 33 1.27 -10.35 -9.75
CA GLY A 33 2.49 -11.01 -9.30
C GLY A 33 3.67 -10.06 -9.06
N ARG A 34 3.51 -8.75 -9.30
CA ARG A 34 4.53 -7.77 -8.91
C ARG A 34 4.57 -7.61 -7.39
N THR A 35 5.75 -7.28 -6.87
CA THR A 35 5.92 -6.90 -5.47
C THR A 35 6.47 -5.48 -5.41
N VAL A 36 5.79 -4.62 -4.64
CA VAL A 36 6.23 -3.25 -4.36
C VAL A 36 6.57 -3.14 -2.88
N SER A 37 7.73 -2.58 -2.59
CA SER A 37 8.15 -2.32 -1.22
C SER A 37 8.50 -0.86 -1.01
N PHE A 38 8.29 -0.38 0.21
CA PHE A 38 8.66 0.97 0.60
C PHE A 38 9.04 1.03 2.09
N PRO A 39 9.95 1.94 2.48
CA PRO A 39 10.23 2.17 3.89
C PRO A 39 9.08 2.95 4.54
N ALA A 40 8.67 2.54 5.73
CA ALA A 40 7.66 3.20 6.56
C ALA A 40 7.98 4.69 6.79
N ASP A 41 9.26 5.05 6.77
CA ASP A 41 9.75 6.43 6.91
C ASP A 41 9.27 7.40 5.83
N ARG A 42 8.69 6.91 4.73
CA ARG A 42 8.11 7.73 3.64
C ARG A 42 6.75 8.32 3.96
N TYR A 43 6.16 7.95 5.10
CA TYR A 43 4.85 8.40 5.54
C TYR A 43 4.95 8.96 6.96
N LYS A 44 4.27 10.07 7.25
CA LYS A 44 4.45 10.81 8.50
C LYS A 44 4.04 10.01 9.74
N ILE A 45 2.95 9.24 9.63
CA ILE A 45 2.44 8.40 10.73
C ILE A 45 3.28 7.14 10.86
N LEU A 46 3.55 6.44 9.76
CA LEU A 46 4.36 5.21 9.79
C LEU A 46 5.82 5.47 10.20
N HIS A 47 6.36 6.65 9.91
CA HIS A 47 7.69 7.07 10.38
C HIS A 47 7.81 7.01 11.90
N LYS A 48 6.74 7.35 12.64
CA LYS A 48 6.71 7.34 14.11
C LYS A 48 6.26 6.01 14.71
N ALA A 49 5.74 5.11 13.87
CA ALA A 49 5.26 3.81 14.32
C ALA A 49 6.41 2.87 14.69
N LYS A 50 6.16 2.02 15.68
CA LYS A 50 7.06 0.93 16.07
C LYS A 50 6.89 -0.26 15.13
N ASP A 51 7.93 -1.07 15.00
CA ASP A 51 7.95 -2.24 14.12
C ASP A 51 6.79 -3.22 14.35
N HIS A 52 6.34 -3.38 15.60
CA HIS A 52 5.18 -4.24 15.90
C HIS A 52 3.85 -3.63 15.46
N GLU A 53 3.72 -2.31 15.44
CA GLU A 53 2.53 -1.61 14.93
C GLU A 53 2.48 -1.71 13.42
N LEU A 54 3.64 -1.60 12.75
CA LEU A 54 3.75 -1.78 11.30
C LEU A 54 3.29 -3.17 10.84
N LYS A 55 3.54 -4.22 11.64
CA LYS A 55 3.07 -5.59 11.38
C LYS A 55 1.56 -5.77 11.44
N ALA A 56 0.82 -4.83 12.04
CA ALA A 56 -0.65 -4.86 12.10
C ALA A 56 -1.31 -4.36 10.80
N VAL A 57 -0.54 -4.21 9.72
CA VAL A 57 -1.05 -3.83 8.39
C VAL A 57 -2.05 -4.85 7.88
N THR A 58 -3.15 -4.36 7.32
CA THR A 58 -4.20 -5.18 6.71
C THR A 58 -4.63 -4.61 5.36
N LEU A 59 -5.14 -5.47 4.47
CA LEU A 59 -5.75 -5.03 3.22
C LEU A 59 -7.21 -4.64 3.43
N ARG A 60 -7.64 -3.58 2.75
CA ARG A 60 -9.01 -3.02 2.75
C ARG A 60 -9.49 -2.81 1.33
N ALA A 61 -10.79 -2.55 1.21
CA ALA A 61 -11.43 -2.20 -0.06
C ALA A 61 -11.06 -3.17 -1.21
N GLY A 62 -11.10 -4.48 -0.93
CA GLY A 62 -10.78 -5.51 -1.91
C GLY A 62 -9.32 -5.51 -2.38
N GLY A 63 -8.38 -4.99 -1.58
CA GLY A 63 -6.96 -4.93 -1.91
C GLY A 63 -6.50 -3.61 -2.51
N THR A 64 -7.35 -2.59 -2.58
CA THR A 64 -6.96 -1.27 -3.13
C THR A 64 -6.38 -0.31 -2.07
N ALA A 65 -6.46 -0.67 -0.79
CA ALA A 65 -5.93 0.11 0.32
C ALA A 65 -5.26 -0.77 1.38
N LEU A 66 -4.25 -0.21 2.04
CA LEU A 66 -3.62 -0.72 3.25
C LEU A 66 -4.18 0.07 4.44
N ARG A 67 -4.36 -0.61 5.57
CA ARG A 67 -4.87 -0.02 6.82
C ARG A 67 -4.08 -0.51 8.02
N TRP A 68 -3.72 0.43 8.89
CA TRP A 68 -3.23 0.20 10.23
C TRP A 68 -4.28 0.71 11.23
N GLU A 69 -5.09 -0.18 11.79
CA GLU A 69 -6.19 0.24 12.70
C GLU A 69 -5.68 0.96 13.95
N ASN A 70 -4.58 0.46 14.54
CA ASN A 70 -4.02 1.05 15.75
C ASN A 70 -3.38 2.43 15.53
N LEU A 71 -2.99 2.73 14.29
CA LEU A 71 -2.36 3.99 13.91
C LEU A 71 -3.34 4.98 13.28
N ASP A 72 -4.58 4.53 13.03
CA ASP A 72 -5.59 5.23 12.23
C ASP A 72 -5.08 5.72 10.86
N GLU A 73 -4.18 4.95 10.22
CA GLU A 73 -3.58 5.31 8.94
C GLU A 73 -4.14 4.43 7.82
N ASP A 74 -4.52 5.06 6.71
CA ASP A 74 -4.90 4.40 5.46
C ASP A 74 -4.03 4.88 4.28
N LEU A 75 -3.52 3.93 3.50
CA LEU A 75 -2.72 4.22 2.31
C LEU A 75 -3.33 3.52 1.08
N THR A 76 -3.40 4.22 -0.05
CA THR A 76 -3.89 3.61 -1.29
C THR A 76 -2.78 2.84 -1.99
N VAL A 77 -3.09 1.64 -2.51
CA VAL A 77 -2.14 0.83 -3.29
C VAL A 77 -1.74 1.57 -4.57
N GLU A 78 -2.69 2.26 -5.21
CA GLU A 78 -2.40 3.11 -6.37
C GLU A 78 -1.38 4.22 -6.03
N GLY A 79 -1.52 4.88 -4.88
CA GLY A 79 -0.56 5.88 -4.41
C GLY A 79 0.84 5.31 -4.19
N ILE A 80 0.93 4.13 -3.58
CA ILE A 80 2.18 3.41 -3.34
C ILE A 80 2.86 3.05 -4.67
N VAL A 81 2.13 2.45 -5.61
CA VAL A 81 2.65 2.05 -6.93
C VAL A 81 3.09 3.28 -7.75
N ALA A 82 2.37 4.39 -7.64
CA ALA A 82 2.73 5.65 -8.31
C ALA A 82 3.90 6.39 -7.62
N GLY A 83 4.43 5.89 -6.51
CA GLY A 83 5.50 6.54 -5.75
C GLY A 83 5.08 7.85 -5.09
N ARG A 84 3.78 8.06 -4.83
CA ARG A 84 3.23 9.25 -4.18
C ARG A 84 3.42 9.16 -2.66
N PHE A 85 4.64 9.41 -2.22
CA PHE A 85 5.03 9.41 -0.82
C PHE A 85 4.84 10.80 -0.18
N GLN A 86 4.65 10.85 1.15
CA GLN A 86 4.44 12.10 1.88
C GLN A 86 5.74 12.84 2.25
N LEU A 87 6.88 12.14 2.17
CA LEU A 87 8.23 12.59 2.56
C LEU A 87 9.25 12.21 1.50
#